data_AF-A0A9E0QL83-F1
#
_entry.id   AF-A0A9E0QL83-F1
#
_cell.length_a   1.000
_cell.length_b   1.000
_cell.length_c   1.000
_cell.angle_alpha   90.00
_cell.angle_beta   90.00
_cell.angle_gamma   90.00
#
_symmetry.space_group_name_H-M   'P 1'
#
loop_
_entity.id
_entity.type
_entity.pdbx_description
1 polymer ?
#
loop_
_entity_poly.entity_id
_entity_poly.type
_entity_poly.pdbx_seq_one_letter_code
_entity_poly.pdbx_strand_id
1 'polypeptide(L)' 'MYFDNFADFLAMGKHGFYVWLCYGITAVVIVVNIIAPMLQRKKLIEQQARLQRREKNNAS' A
#
# COMPACT_ATOMS: atom_id res chain seq x y z
N MET A 1 -29.28 26.33 -0.78
CA MET A 1 -27.91 26.01 -0.32
C MET A 1 -27.42 24.88 -1.20
N TYR A 2 -26.23 24.98 -1.81
CA TYR A 2 -25.85 24.11 -2.95
C TYR A 2 -25.35 22.71 -2.51
N PHE A 3 -25.12 22.50 -1.22
CA PHE A 3 -24.82 21.20 -0.62
C PHE A 3 -25.38 21.18 0.81
N ASP A 4 -26.57 20.64 1.01
CA ASP A 4 -27.24 20.63 2.32
C ASP A 4 -26.71 19.52 3.25
N ASN A 5 -25.92 18.57 2.73
CA ASN A 5 -25.39 17.45 3.53
C ASN A 5 -24.07 16.87 2.96
N PHE A 6 -23.22 16.35 3.84
CA PHE A 6 -21.99 15.63 3.49
C PHE A 6 -22.29 14.37 2.63
N ALA A 7 -23.48 13.79 2.81
CA ALA A 7 -23.97 12.68 1.99
C ALA A 7 -24.20 13.08 0.53
N ASP A 8 -24.68 14.29 0.24
CA ASP A 8 -24.89 14.77 -1.13
C ASP A 8 -23.58 15.14 -1.82
N PHE A 9 -22.58 15.57 -1.03
CA PHE A 9 -21.22 15.78 -1.52
C PHE A 9 -20.55 14.45 -1.90
N LEU A 10 -20.77 13.40 -1.11
CA LEU A 10 -20.28 12.04 -1.41
C LEU A 10 -21.03 11.42 -2.60
N ALA A 11 -22.34 11.63 -2.67
CA ALA A 11 -23.19 11.11 -3.74
C ALA A 11 -22.97 11.87 -5.06
N MET A 12 -22.64 13.18 -5.01
CA MET A 12 -22.40 14.06 -6.17
C MET A 12 -23.37 13.72 -7.33
N GLY A 13 -24.65 13.55 -7.00
CA GLY A 13 -25.67 13.03 -7.92
C GLY A 13 -25.43 11.59 -8.40
N LYS A 14 -25.35 11.37 -9.72
CA LYS A 14 -25.17 10.04 -10.35
C LYS A 14 -23.71 9.67 -10.60
N HIS A 15 -22.77 10.58 -10.34
CA HIS A 15 -21.37 10.43 -10.73
C HIS A 15 -20.41 10.23 -9.54
N GLY A 16 -20.84 10.49 -8.30
CA GLY A 16 -19.99 10.34 -7.11
C GLY A 16 -19.38 8.94 -6.99
N PHE A 17 -20.16 7.89 -7.31
CA PHE A 17 -19.68 6.51 -7.29
C PHE A 17 -18.45 6.30 -8.19
N TYR A 18 -18.47 6.82 -9.42
CA TYR A 18 -17.36 6.67 -10.36
C TYR A 18 -16.11 7.41 -9.90
N VAL A 19 -16.29 8.61 -9.32
CA VAL A 19 -15.19 9.42 -8.81
C VAL A 19 -14.48 8.68 -7.65
N TRP A 20 -15.25 8.20 -6.68
CA TRP A 20 -14.71 7.43 -5.56
C TRP A 20 -14.06 6.11 -5.98
N LEU A 21 -14.57 5.46 -7.03
CA LEU A 21 -13.96 4.24 -7.58
C LEU A 21 -12.58 4.54 -8.18
N CYS A 22 -12.44 5.62 -8.95
CA CYS A 22 -11.13 6.08 -9.45
C CYS A 22 -10.16 6.41 -8.31
N TYR A 23 -10.59 7.19 -7.32
CA TYR A 23 -9.78 7.49 -6.14
C TYR A 23 -9.40 6.23 -5.36
N GLY A 24 -10.32 5.29 -5.21
CA GLY A 24 -10.09 4.00 -4.55
C GLY A 24 -9.04 3.17 -5.28
N ILE A 25 -9.14 3.03 -6.60
CA ILE A 25 -8.14 2.32 -7.41
C ILE A 25 -6.78 3.01 -7.29
N THR A 26 -6.71 4.34 -7.42
CA THR A 26 -5.45 5.08 -7.27
C THR A 26 -4.84 4.87 -5.89
N ALA A 27 -5.65 4.94 -4.82
CA ALA A 27 -5.18 4.70 -3.46
C ALA A 27 -4.64 3.27 -3.30
N VAL A 28 -5.33 2.26 -3.86
CA VAL A 28 -4.85 0.87 -3.85
C VAL A 28 -3.52 0.73 -4.58
N VAL A 29 -3.37 1.34 -5.75
CA VAL A 29 -2.11 1.30 -6.52
C VAL A 29 -0.96 1.92 -5.72
N ILE A 30 -1.18 3.07 -5.09
CA ILE A 30 -0.18 3.73 -4.23
C ILE A 30 0.20 2.81 -3.06
N VAL A 31 -0.79 2.26 -2.36
CA VAL A 31 -0.58 1.36 -1.22
C VAL A 31 0.23 0.13 -1.62
N VAL A 32 -0.12 -0.51 -2.74
CA VAL A 32 0.62 -1.66 -3.28
C VAL A 32 2.06 -1.27 -3.62
N ASN A 33 2.26 -0.11 -4.25
CA ASN A 33 3.59 0.38 -4.62
C ASN A 33 4.48 0.65 -3.40
N ILE A 34 3.90 1.02 -2.26
CA ILE A 34 4.63 1.22 -1.00
C ILE A 34 4.88 -0.12 -0.29
N ILE A 35 3.86 -0.98 -0.21
CA ILE A 35 3.94 -2.25 0.53
C ILE A 35 4.89 -3.25 -0.17
N ALA A 36 4.89 -3.30 -1.50
CA ALA A 36 5.76 -4.19 -2.27
C ALA A 36 7.26 -4.05 -1.92
N PRO A 37 7.89 -2.86 -1.99
CA PRO A 37 9.30 -2.70 -1.63
C PRO A 37 9.55 -2.93 -0.13
N MET A 38 8.59 -2.64 0.75
CA MET A 38 8.73 -2.94 2.19
C MET A 38 8.80 -4.45 2.45
N LEU A 39 7.96 -5.24 1.78
CA LEU A 39 7.99 -6.70 1.87
C LEU A 39 9.28 -7.27 1.25
N GLN A 40 9.72 -6.74 0.10
CA GLN A 40 10.97 -7.15 -0.54
C GLN A 40 12.18 -6.90 0.37
N ARG A 41 12.24 -5.72 1.00
CA ARG A 41 13.32 -5.34 1.93
C ARG A 41 13.42 -6.29 3.11
N LYS A 42 12.29 -6.66 3.71
CA LYS A 42 12.27 -7.64 4.81
C LYS A 42 12.86 -8.98 4.40
N LYS A 43 12.50 -9.49 3.21
CA LYS A 43 13.05 -10.76 2.69
C LYS A 43 14.56 -10.68 2.46
N LEU A 44 15.05 -9.57 1.90
CA LEU A 44 16.49 -9.39 1.64
C LEU A 44 17.30 -9.33 2.93
N ILE A 45 16.83 -8.61 3.95
CA ILE A 45 17.51 -8.52 5.26
C ILE A 45 17.54 -9.90 5.94
N GLU A 46 16.44 -10.65 5.89
CA GLU A 46 16.40 -12.00 6.47
C GLU A 46 17.35 -12.97 5.77
N GLN A 47 17.46 -12.88 4.44
CA GLN A 47 18.44 -13.67 3.66
C GLN A 47 19.88 -13.33 4.04
N GLN A 48 20.21 -12.04 4.16
CA GLN A 48 21.55 -11.61 4.59
C GLN A 48 21.88 -12.09 6.00
N ALA A 49 20.95 -11.97 6.95
CA ALA A 49 21.13 -12.44 8.31
C ALA A 49 21.34 -13.97 8.38
N ARG A 50 20.69 -14.74 7.50
CA ARG A 50 20.89 -16.20 7.41
C ARG A 50 22.27 -16.56 6.85
N LEU A 51 22.79 -15.81 5.89
CA LEU A 51 24.13 -16.04 5.33
C LEU A 51 25.23 -15.75 6.36
N GLN A 52 25.16 -14.60 7.05
CA GLN A 52 26.14 -14.24 8.08
C GLN A 52 26.21 -15.27 9.22
N ARG A 53 25.07 -15.86 9.61
CA ARG A 53 25.05 -16.95 10.61
C ARG A 53 25.78 -18.20 10.15
N ARG A 54 25.76 -18.52 8.85
CA ARG A 54 26.47 -19.68 8.28
C ARG A 54 27.96 -19.43 8.22
N GLU A 55 28.39 -18.26 7.78
CA GLU A 55 29.80 -17.87 7.74
C GLU A 55 30.42 -17.89 9.14
N LYS A 56 29.71 -17.37 10.14
CA LYS A 56 30.17 -17.36 11.53
C LYS A 56 30.30 -18.75 12.15
N ASN A 57 29.47 -19.71 11.75
CA ASN A 57 29.55 -21.10 12.21
C ASN A 57 30.61 -21.94 11.45
N ASN A 58 31.01 -21.53 10.24
CA ASN A 58 32.04 -22.24 9.46
C ASN A 58 33.46 -21.67 9.67
N ALA A 59 33.58 -20.58 10.42
CA ALA A 59 34.85 -19.92 10.77
C ALA A 59 35.30 -20.18 12.21
N SER A 60 34.64 -21.09 12.94
CA SER A 60 34.99 -21.54 14.30
C SER A 60 35.33 -23.02 14.31
#